data_AF-A0A2S5LYF4-F1
#
_entry.id   AF-A0A2S5LYF4-F1
#
_cell.length_a   1.000
_cell.length_b   1.000
_cell.length_c   1.000
_cell.angle_alpha   90.00
_cell.angle_beta   90.00
_cell.angle_gamma   90.00
#
_symmetry.space_group_name_H-M   'P 1'
#
loop_
_entity.id
_entity.type
_entity.pdbx_description
1 polymer ?
#
loop_
_entity_poly.entity_id
_entity_poly.type
_entity_poly.pdbx_seq_one_letter_code
_entity_poly.pdbx_strand_id
1 'polypeptide(L)'
;MKKFFLSCIIILTPMSVTYAYEKNRIFLTTSFWYKPIPTNVSLHPNSYNYVQEFLRQKKAYFNLVNINTSTYTSPIYYSTLSTPKVNVREWDCQKKGFSDPGLKTQWTGVPIPSNALPSKGTDAEMTVYHAPTDTLYEFWRMRKTYGVWEACWGGRMQGTHNNQGIFPPLYGATATRLPFIGGQITAEELSLGEIKHAIGISLVDAERHTIFSWPAMRSDGWNPYNVKNRIPEGLRFRLDPTVNVDALPMSRAGKIIAKAAQRYGFVIWDKAGAISIRAQNVTSYTLVGKPDPYPALFNYKPSYEVLNGFPWSRLQFLPMNYRVQ
;
A
#
# COMPACT_ATOMS: atom_id res chain seq x y z
N MET A 1 -17.64 29.54 37.07
CA MET A 1 -16.61 28.81 36.29
C MET A 1 -17.28 27.78 35.39
N LYS A 2 -17.55 28.11 34.12
CA LYS A 2 -18.01 27.15 33.09
C LYS A 2 -16.95 27.13 31.99
N LYS A 3 -16.24 26.01 31.82
CA LYS A 3 -15.28 25.79 30.74
C LYS A 3 -16.07 25.56 29.45
N PHE A 4 -15.96 26.49 28.49
CA PHE A 4 -16.42 26.28 27.12
C PHE A 4 -15.42 25.35 26.41
N PHE A 5 -15.89 24.16 26.00
CA PHE A 5 -15.16 23.32 25.05
C PHE A 5 -15.38 23.91 23.65
N LEU A 6 -14.34 24.52 23.09
CA LEU A 6 -14.32 24.88 21.68
C LEU A 6 -14.17 23.60 20.85
N SER A 7 -15.27 23.10 20.30
CA SER A 7 -15.24 22.02 19.32
C SER A 7 -14.67 22.61 18.02
N CYS A 8 -13.40 22.33 17.74
CA CYS A 8 -12.75 22.75 16.50
C CYS A 8 -13.29 21.88 15.36
N ILE A 9 -14.38 22.35 14.72
CA ILE A 9 -14.89 21.77 13.47
C ILE A 9 -13.87 22.12 12.40
N ILE A 10 -13.09 21.13 11.94
CA ILE A 10 -12.21 21.29 10.79
C ILE A 10 -13.11 21.40 9.55
N ILE A 11 -13.36 22.64 9.12
CA ILE A 11 -14.02 22.91 7.84
C ILE A 11 -13.00 22.58 6.74
N LEU A 12 -13.15 21.43 6.09
CA LEU A 12 -12.39 21.08 4.89
C LEU A 12 -12.85 22.01 3.76
N THR A 13 -11.97 22.89 3.28
CA THR A 13 -12.26 23.76 2.14
C THR A 13 -12.33 22.96 0.83
N PRO A 14 -13.07 23.41 -0.20
CA PRO A 14 -13.18 22.70 -1.49
C PRO A 14 -11.83 22.38 -2.15
N MET A 15 -10.84 23.28 -2.01
CA MET A 15 -9.45 23.09 -2.45
C MET A 15 -8.74 21.94 -1.71
N SER A 16 -9.05 21.72 -0.43
CA SER A 16 -8.47 20.64 0.37
C SER A 16 -8.96 19.27 -0.09
N VAL A 17 -10.23 19.19 -0.52
CA VAL A 17 -10.86 17.96 -1.02
C VAL A 17 -10.36 17.61 -2.43
N THR A 18 -10.18 18.60 -3.31
CA THR A 18 -9.59 18.39 -4.64
C THR A 18 -8.12 17.98 -4.55
N TYR A 19 -7.34 18.61 -3.67
CA TYR A 19 -5.92 18.26 -3.45
C TYR A 19 -5.72 16.84 -2.90
N ALA A 20 -6.60 16.36 -2.01
CA ALA A 20 -6.56 14.98 -1.53
C ALA A 20 -6.98 13.96 -2.62
N TYR A 21 -7.98 14.30 -3.43
CA TYR A 21 -8.47 13.44 -4.51
C TYR A 21 -7.45 13.29 -5.66
N GLU A 22 -6.71 14.35 -6.00
CA GLU A 22 -5.64 14.31 -7.00
C GLU A 22 -4.40 13.55 -6.51
N LYS A 23 -4.11 13.57 -5.21
CA LYS A 23 -2.92 12.91 -4.64
C LYS A 23 -2.91 11.38 -4.74
N ASN A 24 -4.07 10.74 -4.75
CA ASN A 24 -4.19 9.27 -4.75
C ASN A 24 -4.59 8.71 -6.13
N ARG A 25 -4.82 9.58 -7.11
CA ARG A 25 -5.23 9.20 -8.48
C ARG A 25 -4.16 9.52 -9.50
N ILE A 26 -2.95 9.05 -9.23
CA ILE A 26 -1.79 9.29 -10.10
C ILE A 26 -1.62 8.22 -11.20
N PHE A 27 -2.48 7.20 -11.27
CA PHE A 27 -2.44 6.20 -12.33
C PHE A 27 -3.53 6.43 -13.39
N LEU A 28 -3.48 5.66 -14.49
CA LEU A 28 -4.58 5.59 -15.45
C LEU A 28 -5.91 5.48 -14.71
N THR A 29 -6.89 6.30 -15.10
CA THR A 29 -8.23 6.29 -14.49
C THR A 29 -8.92 4.93 -14.63
N THR A 30 -8.53 4.16 -15.64
CA THR A 30 -8.97 2.78 -15.90
C THR A 30 -8.12 1.71 -15.23
N SER A 31 -7.13 2.09 -14.42
CA SER A 31 -6.29 1.18 -13.65
C SER A 31 -7.13 0.29 -12.74
N PHE A 32 -6.65 -0.95 -12.55
CA PHE A 32 -7.22 -1.87 -11.56
C PHE A 32 -7.27 -1.29 -10.15
N TRP A 33 -6.39 -0.34 -9.82
CA TRP A 33 -6.39 0.35 -8.55
C TRP A 33 -7.74 1.03 -8.32
N TYR A 34 -8.29 1.71 -9.33
CA TYR A 34 -9.48 2.55 -9.17
C TYR A 34 -10.77 1.92 -9.69
N LYS A 35 -10.67 0.79 -10.40
CA LYS A 35 -11.84 0.09 -10.93
C LYS A 35 -12.55 -0.73 -9.84
N PRO A 36 -13.82 -0.43 -9.52
CA PRO A 36 -14.62 -1.25 -8.60
C PRO A 36 -14.77 -2.68 -9.13
N ILE A 37 -14.82 -3.66 -8.22
CA ILE A 37 -15.16 -5.04 -8.56
C ILE A 37 -16.69 -5.12 -8.69
N PRO A 38 -17.25 -5.57 -9.83
CA PRO A 38 -18.68 -5.74 -9.99
C PRO A 38 -19.28 -6.63 -8.88
N THR A 39 -20.43 -6.27 -8.32
CA THR A 39 -21.10 -7.03 -7.25
C THR A 39 -21.29 -8.49 -7.64
N ASN A 40 -21.69 -8.75 -8.89
CA ASN A 40 -21.75 -10.10 -9.44
C ASN A 40 -20.48 -10.38 -10.26
N VAL A 41 -19.64 -11.28 -9.77
CA VAL A 41 -18.40 -11.70 -10.43
C VAL A 41 -18.16 -13.18 -10.16
N SER A 42 -17.69 -13.92 -11.16
CA SER A 42 -17.24 -15.29 -10.97
C SER A 42 -16.09 -15.30 -9.96
N LEU A 43 -16.21 -16.12 -8.92
CA LEU A 43 -15.16 -16.30 -7.93
C LEU A 43 -14.11 -17.30 -8.43
N HIS A 44 -12.94 -17.27 -7.80
CA HIS A 44 -11.94 -18.32 -7.96
C HIS A 44 -12.55 -19.68 -7.58
N PRO A 45 -12.39 -20.75 -8.36
CA PRO A 45 -12.91 -22.08 -8.00
C PRO A 45 -12.39 -22.56 -6.64
N ASN A 46 -11.15 -22.19 -6.29
CA ASN A 46 -10.52 -22.47 -4.99
C ASN A 46 -10.81 -21.43 -3.89
N SER A 47 -11.76 -20.50 -4.07
CA SER A 47 -11.98 -19.39 -3.14
C SER A 47 -12.21 -19.86 -1.71
N TYR A 48 -13.00 -20.92 -1.50
CA TYR A 48 -13.25 -21.48 -0.18
C TYR A 48 -11.94 -21.85 0.55
N ASN A 49 -11.04 -22.57 -0.11
CA ASN A 49 -9.78 -22.99 0.49
C ASN A 49 -8.81 -21.82 0.71
N TYR A 50 -8.82 -20.80 -0.14
CA TYR A 50 -8.05 -19.57 0.09
C TYR A 50 -8.55 -18.79 1.30
N VAL A 51 -9.86 -18.77 1.58
CA VAL A 51 -10.38 -18.22 2.83
C VAL A 51 -9.85 -19.00 4.04
N GLN A 52 -9.89 -20.33 3.98
CA GLN A 52 -9.36 -21.16 5.07
C GLN A 52 -7.86 -20.95 5.28
N GLU A 53 -7.09 -20.84 4.20
CA GLU A 53 -5.65 -20.56 4.27
C GLU A 53 -5.36 -19.17 4.85
N PHE A 54 -6.11 -18.14 4.46
CA PHE A 54 -6.00 -16.80 5.04
C PHE A 54 -6.29 -16.83 6.55
N LEU A 55 -7.36 -17.49 6.97
CA LEU A 55 -7.73 -17.63 8.39
C LEU A 55 -6.69 -18.43 9.18
N ARG A 56 -6.11 -19.48 8.58
CA ARG A 56 -5.03 -20.24 9.18
C ARG A 56 -3.80 -19.37 9.41
N GLN A 57 -3.38 -18.59 8.41
CA GLN A 57 -2.27 -17.63 8.54
C GLN A 57 -2.58 -16.62 9.64
N LYS A 58 -3.76 -15.99 9.61
CA LYS A 58 -4.16 -15.05 10.66
C LYS A 58 -3.99 -15.68 12.03
N LYS A 59 -4.56 -16.87 12.27
CA LYS A 59 -4.48 -17.57 13.56
C LYS A 59 -3.05 -17.92 13.97
N ALA A 60 -2.23 -18.41 13.04
CA ALA A 60 -0.85 -18.83 13.31
C ALA A 60 0.09 -17.66 13.57
N TYR A 61 -0.14 -16.51 12.92
CA TYR A 61 0.71 -15.34 12.97
C TYR A 61 -0.02 -14.19 13.69
N PHE A 62 0.02 -14.23 15.02
CA PHE A 62 -0.47 -13.18 15.94
C PHE A 62 -2.00 -13.01 16.05
N ASN A 63 -2.80 -13.79 15.34
CA ASN A 63 -4.27 -13.73 15.36
C ASN A 63 -4.85 -12.35 15.01
N LEU A 64 -4.18 -11.58 14.16
CA LEU A 64 -4.55 -10.21 13.80
C LEU A 64 -4.27 -9.90 12.32
N VAL A 65 -4.83 -8.80 11.84
CA VAL A 65 -4.41 -8.14 10.61
C VAL A 65 -4.02 -6.71 11.00
N ASN A 66 -2.74 -6.37 10.92
CA ASN A 66 -2.26 -5.07 11.36
C ASN A 66 -2.46 -3.98 10.30
N ILE A 67 -2.53 -2.73 10.74
CA ILE A 67 -2.36 -1.55 9.88
C ILE A 67 -1.00 -0.94 10.21
N ASN A 68 -0.04 -1.04 9.29
CA ASN A 68 1.25 -0.37 9.47
C ASN A 68 1.09 1.13 9.25
N THR A 69 1.56 1.95 10.20
CA THR A 69 1.45 3.43 10.13
C THR A 69 2.79 4.16 10.24
N SER A 70 3.82 3.56 10.85
CA SER A 70 5.13 4.21 11.05
C SER A 70 6.33 3.37 10.63
N THR A 71 6.17 2.05 10.64
CA THR A 71 7.20 1.05 10.38
C THR A 71 6.66 0.08 9.34
N TYR A 72 7.48 -0.34 8.38
CA TYR A 72 7.05 -1.20 7.26
C TYR A 72 5.87 -0.61 6.46
N THR A 73 5.94 0.71 6.22
CA THR A 73 5.06 1.42 5.28
C THR A 73 5.77 2.62 4.71
N SER A 74 5.71 2.81 3.41
CA SER A 74 6.44 3.85 2.71
C SER A 74 5.89 5.26 3.03
N PRO A 75 6.73 6.21 3.45
CA PRO A 75 6.38 7.63 3.35
C PRO A 75 6.30 8.02 1.88
N ILE A 76 5.29 8.81 1.56
CA ILE A 76 5.07 9.39 0.24
C ILE A 76 5.43 10.88 0.31
N TYR A 77 6.40 11.29 -0.49
CA TYR A 77 6.80 12.67 -0.66
C TYR A 77 6.33 13.21 -2.01
N TYR A 78 5.50 14.25 -1.97
CA TYR A 78 5.08 14.98 -3.17
C TYR A 78 6.07 16.12 -3.42
N SER A 79 6.96 15.92 -4.39
CA SER A 79 8.01 16.86 -4.74
C SER A 79 7.54 17.88 -5.79
N THR A 80 8.17 19.05 -5.77
CA THR A 80 7.89 20.22 -6.62
C THR A 80 9.13 20.58 -7.45
N LEU A 81 8.99 21.51 -8.39
CA LEU A 81 10.12 22.03 -9.19
C LEU A 81 11.26 22.61 -8.34
N SER A 82 10.98 23.09 -7.13
CA SER A 82 11.99 23.60 -6.18
C SER A 82 12.65 22.51 -5.34
N THR A 83 12.19 21.26 -5.43
CA THR A 83 12.78 20.15 -4.66
C THR A 83 14.16 19.82 -5.24
N PRO A 84 15.23 19.75 -4.41
CA PRO A 84 16.57 19.49 -4.91
C PRO A 84 16.64 18.12 -5.56
N LYS A 85 17.34 18.05 -6.69
CA LYS A 85 17.60 16.80 -7.40
C LYS A 85 18.91 16.21 -6.93
N VAL A 86 18.88 14.94 -6.52
CA VAL A 86 20.02 14.20 -6.01
C VAL A 86 20.11 12.85 -6.71
N ASN A 87 21.33 12.35 -6.87
CA ASN A 87 21.52 10.99 -7.35
C ASN A 87 21.36 10.01 -6.19
N VAL A 88 20.66 8.90 -6.42
CA VAL A 88 20.62 7.77 -5.49
C VAL A 88 21.51 6.67 -6.02
N ARG A 89 22.46 6.22 -5.20
CA ARG A 89 23.36 5.13 -5.54
C ARG A 89 22.73 3.79 -5.17
N GLU A 90 22.90 2.79 -6.01
CA GLU A 90 22.61 1.43 -5.58
C GLU A 90 23.68 0.91 -4.62
N TRP A 91 23.25 0.36 -3.48
CA TRP A 91 24.14 -0.39 -2.58
C TRP A 91 23.73 -1.86 -2.59
N ASP A 92 24.70 -2.75 -2.79
CA ASP A 92 24.45 -4.19 -2.93
C ASP A 92 24.14 -4.85 -1.58
N CYS A 93 22.96 -4.60 -1.03
CA CYS A 93 22.49 -5.27 0.18
C CYS A 93 22.14 -6.74 -0.04
N GLN A 94 21.88 -7.12 -1.30
CA GLN A 94 21.54 -8.48 -1.70
C GLN A 94 22.76 -9.37 -1.89
N LYS A 95 23.97 -8.78 -1.87
CA LYS A 95 25.25 -9.47 -2.12
C LYS A 95 25.30 -10.16 -3.48
N LYS A 96 24.75 -9.54 -4.50
CA LYS A 96 24.70 -10.07 -5.88
C LYS A 96 26.00 -9.87 -6.65
N GLY A 97 26.90 -9.01 -6.18
CA GLY A 97 28.22 -8.78 -6.78
C GLY A 97 28.21 -7.84 -8.00
N PHE A 98 27.09 -7.17 -8.30
CA PHE A 98 27.00 -6.17 -9.37
C PHE A 98 26.06 -5.02 -9.01
N SER A 99 26.13 -3.92 -9.74
CA SER A 99 25.13 -2.83 -9.71
C SER A 99 24.32 -2.84 -11.00
N ASP A 100 23.00 -2.70 -10.89
CA ASP A 100 22.05 -2.62 -11.99
C ASP A 100 22.21 -1.30 -12.76
N PRO A 101 22.61 -1.34 -14.05
CA PRO A 101 22.80 -0.12 -14.84
C PRO A 101 21.49 0.64 -15.10
N GLY A 102 20.36 -0.06 -15.08
CA GLY A 102 19.04 0.55 -15.24
C GLY A 102 18.63 1.35 -14.00
N LEU A 103 18.90 0.87 -12.79
CA LEU A 103 18.70 1.64 -11.55
C LEU A 103 19.61 2.87 -11.50
N LYS A 104 20.88 2.75 -11.89
CA LYS A 104 21.79 3.91 -12.00
C LYS A 104 21.20 5.02 -12.88
N THR A 105 20.58 4.63 -14.00
CA THR A 105 19.93 5.57 -14.92
C THR A 105 18.61 6.12 -14.34
N GLN A 106 17.78 5.25 -13.76
CA GLN A 106 16.49 5.63 -13.19
C GLN A 106 16.64 6.58 -11.99
N TRP A 107 17.71 6.43 -11.21
CA TRP A 107 17.97 7.16 -9.98
C TRP A 107 18.93 8.35 -10.14
N THR A 108 19.15 8.80 -11.37
CA THR A 108 19.82 10.09 -11.63
C THR A 108 18.82 11.24 -11.44
N GLY A 109 19.20 12.25 -10.65
CA GLY A 109 18.41 13.49 -10.48
C GLY A 109 17.04 13.30 -9.83
N VAL A 110 16.91 12.41 -8.84
CA VAL A 110 15.67 12.19 -8.08
C VAL A 110 15.35 13.42 -7.24
N PRO A 111 14.12 13.98 -7.30
CA PRO A 111 13.71 15.15 -6.53
C PRO A 111 13.35 14.78 -5.08
N ILE A 112 14.35 14.62 -4.22
CA ILE A 112 14.16 14.20 -2.82
C ILE A 112 14.14 15.44 -1.90
N PRO A 113 13.08 15.68 -1.11
CA PRO A 113 13.09 16.74 -0.11
C PRO A 113 14.27 16.62 0.85
N SER A 114 14.87 17.74 1.25
CA SER A 114 16.09 17.74 2.06
C SER A 114 15.91 17.07 3.43
N ASN A 115 14.70 17.14 3.98
CA ASN A 115 14.30 16.53 5.25
C ASN A 115 13.67 15.14 5.10
N ALA A 116 13.64 14.57 3.89
CA ALA A 116 13.02 13.26 3.67
C ALA A 116 13.70 12.18 4.51
N LEU A 117 12.89 11.31 5.09
CA LEU A 117 13.30 10.13 5.83
C LEU A 117 12.64 8.88 5.23
N PRO A 118 13.34 7.74 5.15
CA PRO A 118 12.72 6.48 4.80
C PRO A 118 11.84 5.96 5.95
N SER A 119 11.00 4.96 5.65
CA SER A 119 10.23 4.23 6.67
C SER A 119 11.14 3.65 7.74
N LYS A 120 10.64 3.53 8.98
CA LYS A 120 11.26 2.66 9.98
C LYS A 120 11.11 1.18 9.57
N GLY A 121 11.91 0.32 10.19
CA GLY A 121 11.95 -1.11 9.92
C GLY A 121 13.08 -1.49 8.97
N THR A 122 13.30 -2.79 8.80
CA THR A 122 14.42 -3.33 8.01
C THR A 122 14.33 -3.00 6.52
N ASP A 123 13.13 -2.73 6.02
CA ASP A 123 12.84 -2.52 4.60
C ASP A 123 13.11 -1.08 4.18
N ALA A 124 13.09 -0.14 5.13
CA ALA A 124 13.38 1.29 4.94
C ALA A 124 12.88 1.85 3.60
N GLU A 125 11.60 1.60 3.31
CA GLU A 125 10.96 1.98 2.06
C GLU A 125 10.82 3.51 1.96
N MET A 126 10.84 4.03 0.73
CA MET A 126 10.53 5.44 0.49
C MET A 126 9.92 5.63 -0.90
N THR A 127 8.90 6.47 -0.98
CA THR A 127 8.21 6.84 -2.22
C THR A 127 8.33 8.34 -2.46
N VAL A 128 8.73 8.73 -3.66
CA VAL A 128 8.74 10.12 -4.11
C VAL A 128 7.90 10.22 -5.37
N TYR A 129 6.86 11.05 -5.34
CA TYR A 129 6.10 11.40 -6.52
C TYR A 129 6.44 12.83 -6.95
N HIS A 130 6.84 13.01 -8.20
CA HIS A 130 7.15 14.29 -8.81
C HIS A 130 6.09 14.64 -9.85
N ALA A 131 5.05 15.34 -9.39
CA ALA A 131 3.94 15.76 -10.24
C ALA A 131 4.37 16.57 -11.48
N PRO A 132 5.36 17.50 -11.42
CA PRO A 132 5.76 18.28 -12.60
C PRO A 132 6.25 17.46 -13.80
N THR A 133 6.77 16.25 -13.57
CA THR A 133 7.19 15.35 -14.66
C THR A 133 6.39 14.04 -14.66
N ASP A 134 5.29 13.99 -13.93
CA ASP A 134 4.45 12.81 -13.76
C ASP A 134 5.27 11.53 -13.48
N THR A 135 6.19 11.61 -12.52
CA THR A 135 7.17 10.54 -12.27
C THR A 135 7.14 10.05 -10.84
N LEU A 136 6.95 8.75 -10.66
CA LEU A 136 7.05 8.04 -9.39
C LEU A 136 8.41 7.38 -9.25
N TYR A 137 9.01 7.50 -8.07
CA TYR A 137 10.20 6.79 -7.66
C TYR A 137 9.90 6.00 -6.38
N GLU A 138 10.33 4.76 -6.33
CA GLU A 138 10.27 3.94 -5.11
C GLU A 138 11.59 3.26 -4.83
N PHE A 139 11.88 3.13 -3.55
CA PHE A 139 13.15 2.62 -3.05
C PHE A 139 12.90 1.58 -1.94
N TRP A 140 13.60 0.47 -2.01
CA TRP A 140 13.72 -0.53 -0.96
C TRP A 140 15.12 -0.45 -0.33
N ARG A 141 15.14 -0.53 1.00
CA ARG A 141 16.28 -0.27 1.89
C ARG A 141 16.98 1.05 1.59
N MET A 142 16.19 2.12 1.52
CA MET A 142 16.69 3.47 1.35
C MET A 142 17.44 3.93 2.60
N ARG A 143 18.60 4.55 2.41
CA ARG A 143 19.41 5.12 3.50
C ARG A 143 20.21 6.32 3.02
N LYS A 144 20.66 7.14 3.97
CA LYS A 144 21.59 8.24 3.71
C LYS A 144 22.88 7.99 4.47
N THR A 145 23.97 7.74 3.76
CA THR A 145 25.28 7.38 4.32
C THR A 145 26.27 8.48 3.92
N TYR A 146 26.91 9.14 4.90
CA TYR A 146 27.85 10.25 4.66
C TYR A 146 27.32 11.32 3.67
N GLY A 147 26.04 11.69 3.81
CA GLY A 147 25.39 12.68 2.94
C GLY A 147 24.89 12.14 1.59
N VAL A 148 25.26 10.92 1.21
CA VAL A 148 24.87 10.29 -0.07
C VAL A 148 23.65 9.40 0.14
N TRP A 149 22.65 9.57 -0.73
CA TRP A 149 21.49 8.70 -0.77
C TRP A 149 21.81 7.37 -1.44
N GLU A 150 21.39 6.27 -0.82
CA GLU A 150 21.56 4.93 -1.35
C GLU A 150 20.29 4.09 -1.18
N ALA A 151 20.01 3.19 -2.12
CA ALA A 151 18.94 2.18 -2.02
C ALA A 151 19.42 0.82 -2.53
N CYS A 152 18.80 -0.26 -2.05
CA CYS A 152 19.19 -1.61 -2.46
C CYS A 152 18.47 -2.08 -3.72
N TRP A 153 17.19 -1.73 -3.84
CA TRP A 153 16.40 -1.97 -5.04
C TRP A 153 15.30 -0.92 -5.16
N GLY A 154 14.52 -0.96 -6.23
CA GLY A 154 13.38 -0.07 -6.42
C GLY A 154 13.12 0.21 -7.90
N GLY A 155 12.68 1.41 -8.22
CA GLY A 155 12.39 1.78 -9.60
C GLY A 155 11.91 3.21 -9.81
N ARG A 156 11.76 3.56 -11.09
CA ARG A 156 11.14 4.77 -11.59
C ARG A 156 10.02 4.41 -12.56
N MET A 157 8.89 5.10 -12.45
CA MET A 157 7.77 5.03 -13.37
C MET A 157 7.47 6.44 -13.85
N GLN A 158 7.62 6.68 -15.15
CA GLN A 158 7.29 7.96 -15.80
C GLN A 158 5.91 7.86 -16.46
N GLY A 159 5.22 8.99 -16.60
CA GLY A 159 3.90 9.04 -17.21
C GLY A 159 2.89 8.23 -16.38
N THR A 160 2.90 8.42 -15.05
CA THR A 160 2.06 7.61 -14.15
C THR A 160 0.58 7.69 -14.51
N HIS A 161 0.07 8.86 -14.94
CA HIS A 161 -1.33 9.01 -15.36
C HIS A 161 -1.67 8.21 -16.63
N ASN A 162 -0.67 7.77 -17.39
CA ASN A 162 -0.81 6.89 -18.55
C ASN A 162 -0.31 5.45 -18.27
N ASN A 163 -0.04 5.13 -17.01
CA ASN A 163 0.41 3.82 -16.56
C ASN A 163 -0.69 3.11 -15.75
N GLN A 164 -0.76 1.78 -15.83
CA GLN A 164 -1.69 0.96 -15.03
C GLN A 164 -1.37 0.95 -13.54
N GLY A 165 -0.32 1.63 -13.09
CA GLY A 165 0.20 1.54 -11.73
C GLY A 165 0.97 0.24 -11.52
N ILE A 166 1.82 -0.12 -12.48
CA ILE A 166 2.71 -1.28 -12.43
C ILE A 166 4.08 -0.83 -12.92
N PHE A 167 5.12 -1.01 -12.11
CA PHE A 167 6.48 -0.63 -12.50
C PHE A 167 6.93 -1.38 -13.77
N PRO A 168 7.83 -0.79 -14.59
CA PRO A 168 8.43 -1.49 -15.73
C PRO A 168 9.12 -2.80 -15.31
N PRO A 169 9.40 -3.71 -16.27
CA PRO A 169 10.04 -5.00 -15.99
C PRO A 169 11.23 -4.88 -15.03
N LEU A 170 11.35 -5.82 -14.09
CA LEU A 170 12.41 -5.92 -13.08
C LEU A 170 12.39 -4.87 -11.94
N TYR A 171 11.65 -3.77 -12.09
CA TYR A 171 11.72 -2.65 -11.15
C TYR A 171 10.50 -2.51 -10.26
N GLY A 172 10.63 -1.70 -9.22
CA GLY A 172 9.65 -1.50 -8.14
C GLY A 172 10.18 -2.04 -6.81
N ALA A 173 9.77 -1.39 -5.71
CA ALA A 173 10.23 -1.75 -4.37
C ALA A 173 9.55 -3.02 -3.84
N THR A 174 8.24 -3.17 -4.07
CA THR A 174 7.51 -4.40 -3.73
C THR A 174 7.98 -5.58 -4.56
N ALA A 175 7.88 -6.78 -3.97
CA ALA A 175 8.06 -8.04 -4.68
C ALA A 175 7.17 -8.11 -5.94
N THR A 176 5.97 -7.56 -5.89
CA THR A 176 5.00 -7.66 -6.99
C THR A 176 5.12 -6.64 -8.12
N ARG A 177 6.00 -5.64 -7.98
CA ARG A 177 6.11 -4.44 -8.87
C ARG A 177 4.92 -3.49 -8.77
N LEU A 178 4.08 -3.67 -7.75
CA LEU A 178 2.94 -2.81 -7.46
C LEU A 178 3.40 -1.66 -6.56
N PRO A 179 3.17 -0.39 -6.95
CA PRO A 179 3.63 0.77 -6.20
C PRO A 179 2.86 0.93 -4.88
N PHE A 180 3.57 1.33 -3.82
CA PHE A 180 2.98 1.56 -2.50
C PHE A 180 1.88 2.62 -2.53
N ILE A 181 2.09 3.72 -3.25
CA ILE A 181 1.12 4.81 -3.39
C ILE A 181 -0.23 4.35 -3.99
N GLY A 182 -0.28 3.22 -4.70
CA GLY A 182 -1.53 2.67 -5.23
C GLY A 182 -2.37 1.92 -4.20
N GLY A 183 -1.74 1.31 -3.20
CA GLY A 183 -2.40 0.42 -2.24
C GLY A 183 -2.41 0.91 -0.79
N GLN A 184 -1.63 1.95 -0.45
CA GLN A 184 -1.61 2.54 0.88
C GLN A 184 -2.85 3.39 1.15
N ILE A 185 -3.41 3.26 2.35
CA ILE A 185 -4.54 4.06 2.82
C ILE A 185 -4.04 5.40 3.35
N THR A 186 -4.60 6.51 2.91
CA THR A 186 -4.21 7.85 3.39
C THR A 186 -5.03 8.30 4.59
N ALA A 187 -4.46 9.18 5.42
CA ALA A 187 -5.20 9.83 6.51
C ALA A 187 -6.37 10.67 5.98
N GLU A 188 -6.19 11.29 4.82
CA GLU A 188 -7.20 12.07 4.12
C GLU A 188 -8.43 11.21 3.75
N GLU A 189 -8.24 10.00 3.24
CA GLU A 189 -9.35 9.08 2.93
C GLU A 189 -10.12 8.63 4.17
N LEU A 190 -9.40 8.33 5.25
CA LEU A 190 -10.02 7.99 6.53
C LEU A 190 -10.78 9.17 7.14
N SER A 191 -10.25 10.40 6.97
CA SER A 191 -10.92 11.63 7.40
C SER A 191 -12.20 11.87 6.59
N LEU A 192 -12.13 11.78 5.25
CA LEU A 192 -13.24 11.94 4.33
C LEU A 192 -14.30 10.85 4.47
N GLY A 193 -13.92 9.65 4.91
CA GLY A 193 -14.84 8.54 5.09
C GLY A 193 -14.95 7.59 3.90
N GLU A 194 -14.06 7.69 2.91
CA GLU A 194 -14.11 6.87 1.70
C GLU A 194 -12.70 6.62 1.15
N ILE A 195 -12.39 5.36 0.83
CA ILE A 195 -11.20 4.95 0.10
C ILE A 195 -11.67 4.50 -1.29
N LYS A 196 -11.06 5.05 -2.34
CA LYS A 196 -11.49 4.87 -3.74
C LYS A 196 -10.53 4.04 -4.59
N HIS A 197 -9.79 3.15 -3.95
CA HIS A 197 -8.83 2.28 -4.61
C HIS A 197 -8.74 0.90 -3.95
N ALA A 198 -8.12 -0.06 -4.65
CA ALA A 198 -7.79 -1.37 -4.11
C ALA A 198 -6.73 -1.25 -3.01
N ILE A 199 -6.86 -2.04 -1.95
CA ILE A 199 -5.97 -1.96 -0.79
C ILE A 199 -4.83 -2.97 -0.95
N GLY A 200 -3.60 -2.52 -0.80
CA GLY A 200 -2.45 -3.42 -0.75
C GLY A 200 -2.43 -4.22 0.55
N ILE A 201 -2.28 -5.53 0.45
CA ILE A 201 -2.17 -6.43 1.62
C ILE A 201 -0.96 -7.34 1.49
N SER A 202 -0.28 -7.58 2.60
CA SER A 202 0.81 -8.56 2.69
C SER A 202 0.34 -9.80 3.44
N LEU A 203 0.74 -10.98 2.96
CA LEU A 203 0.49 -12.28 3.60
C LEU A 203 1.76 -12.84 4.22
N VAL A 204 1.68 -13.90 5.02
CA VAL A 204 2.88 -14.51 5.61
C VAL A 204 3.40 -15.64 4.73
N ASP A 205 2.52 -16.58 4.42
CA ASP A 205 2.81 -17.74 3.59
C ASP A 205 2.18 -17.58 2.21
N ALA A 206 2.91 -16.99 1.27
CA ALA A 206 2.51 -16.88 -0.12
C ALA A 206 2.84 -18.16 -0.92
N GLU A 207 2.23 -18.32 -2.08
CA GLU A 207 2.65 -19.34 -3.06
C GLU A 207 4.06 -19.02 -3.61
N ARG A 208 4.77 -20.02 -4.16
CA ARG A 208 6.10 -19.85 -4.75
C ARG A 208 6.12 -18.74 -5.82
N HIS A 209 7.24 -18.03 -5.88
CA HIS A 209 7.49 -16.88 -6.77
C HIS A 209 7.21 -17.09 -8.26
N THR A 210 7.19 -18.34 -8.76
CA THR A 210 6.83 -18.66 -10.14
C THR A 210 5.32 -18.70 -10.40
N ILE A 211 4.49 -18.65 -9.36
CA ILE A 211 3.03 -18.65 -9.44
C ILE A 211 2.53 -17.36 -8.79
N PHE A 212 2.13 -16.41 -9.64
CA PHE A 212 1.54 -15.14 -9.24
C PHE A 212 0.35 -14.83 -10.16
N SER A 213 -0.48 -13.88 -9.73
CA SER A 213 -1.65 -13.42 -10.47
C SER A 213 -1.47 -11.97 -10.89
N TRP A 214 -1.92 -11.61 -12.09
CA TRP A 214 -2.10 -10.20 -12.44
C TRP A 214 -2.97 -9.52 -11.36
N PRO A 215 -2.62 -8.28 -10.92
CA PRO A 215 -1.67 -7.35 -11.53
C PRO A 215 -0.21 -7.49 -11.10
N ALA A 216 0.13 -8.42 -10.22
CA ALA A 216 1.54 -8.70 -9.96
C ALA A 216 2.22 -9.18 -11.24
N MET A 217 3.44 -8.70 -11.46
CA MET A 217 4.27 -9.06 -12.63
C MET A 217 5.62 -9.65 -12.21
N ARG A 218 5.70 -10.07 -10.94
CA ARG A 218 6.82 -10.66 -10.20
C ARG A 218 6.24 -11.15 -8.86
N SER A 219 6.95 -12.07 -8.20
CA SER A 219 6.67 -12.43 -6.81
C SER A 219 7.98 -12.83 -6.14
N ASP A 220 8.05 -12.75 -4.81
CA ASP A 220 9.10 -13.34 -3.98
C ASP A 220 8.58 -14.49 -3.09
N GLY A 221 7.35 -14.92 -3.36
CA GLY A 221 6.66 -15.89 -2.52
C GLY A 221 7.41 -17.22 -2.41
N TRP A 222 7.20 -17.91 -1.30
CA TRP A 222 8.03 -19.04 -0.89
C TRP A 222 7.19 -20.20 -0.38
N ASN A 223 7.09 -21.24 -1.20
CA ASN A 223 6.38 -22.48 -0.88
C ASN A 223 7.20 -23.71 -1.29
N PRO A 224 8.34 -23.98 -0.63
CA PRO A 224 9.28 -25.02 -1.05
C PRO A 224 8.68 -26.43 -0.96
N TYR A 225 7.72 -26.64 -0.05
CA TYR A 225 7.10 -27.94 0.19
C TYR A 225 5.81 -28.18 -0.61
N ASN A 226 5.48 -27.33 -1.58
CA ASN A 226 4.24 -27.42 -2.36
C ASN A 226 2.98 -27.55 -1.47
N VAL A 227 2.93 -26.81 -0.34
CA VAL A 227 1.75 -26.81 0.52
C VAL A 227 0.56 -26.37 -0.32
N LYS A 228 -0.53 -27.16 -0.30
CA LYS A 228 -1.72 -26.87 -1.10
C LYS A 228 -2.37 -25.57 -0.65
N ASN A 229 -3.07 -24.92 -1.57
CA ASN A 229 -3.89 -23.74 -1.32
C ASN A 229 -3.12 -22.49 -0.82
N ARG A 230 -1.79 -22.43 -0.99
CA ARG A 230 -1.07 -21.17 -0.78
C ARG A 230 -1.60 -20.13 -1.76
N ILE A 231 -1.70 -18.91 -1.25
CA ILE A 231 -2.33 -17.81 -1.99
C ILE A 231 -1.23 -17.10 -2.77
N PRO A 232 -1.31 -17.01 -4.10
CA PRO A 232 -0.31 -16.33 -4.91
C PRO A 232 -0.36 -14.83 -4.72
N GLU A 233 0.81 -14.20 -4.74
CA GLU A 233 0.88 -12.74 -4.81
C GLU A 233 0.21 -12.21 -6.07
N GLY A 234 -0.31 -10.99 -5.98
CA GLY A 234 -1.14 -10.33 -6.97
C GLY A 234 -2.57 -10.84 -7.06
N LEU A 235 -2.91 -11.96 -6.40
CA LEU A 235 -4.30 -12.43 -6.40
C LEU A 235 -5.19 -11.39 -5.74
N ARG A 236 -6.26 -11.03 -6.44
CA ARG A 236 -7.26 -10.09 -5.95
C ARG A 236 -8.37 -10.82 -5.22
N PHE A 237 -8.86 -10.20 -4.16
CA PHE A 237 -9.99 -10.70 -3.39
C PHE A 237 -10.73 -9.54 -2.75
N ARG A 238 -11.93 -9.76 -2.25
CA ARG A 238 -12.75 -8.71 -1.62
C ARG A 238 -13.47 -9.22 -0.38
N LEU A 239 -13.98 -8.30 0.42
CA LEU A 239 -15.04 -8.64 1.35
C LEU A 239 -16.33 -8.89 0.56
N ASP A 240 -17.08 -9.93 0.93
CA ASP A 240 -18.38 -10.24 0.34
C ASP A 240 -19.27 -8.98 0.31
N PRO A 241 -19.74 -8.54 -0.87
CA PRO A 241 -20.49 -7.29 -1.01
C PRO A 241 -21.87 -7.34 -0.34
N THR A 242 -22.34 -8.52 0.09
CA THR A 242 -23.61 -8.68 0.81
C THR A 242 -23.49 -8.40 2.32
N VAL A 243 -22.27 -8.29 2.86
CA VAL A 243 -22.06 -7.98 4.27
C VAL A 243 -22.54 -6.56 4.57
N ASN A 244 -23.44 -6.42 5.55
CA ASN A 244 -23.84 -5.11 6.06
C ASN A 244 -22.74 -4.54 6.97
N VAL A 245 -21.82 -3.77 6.38
CA VAL A 245 -20.67 -3.18 7.11
C VAL A 245 -21.12 -2.20 8.20
N ASP A 246 -22.23 -1.48 7.99
CA ASP A 246 -22.70 -0.48 8.95
C ASP A 246 -23.20 -1.12 10.26
N ALA A 247 -23.65 -2.37 10.20
CA ALA A 247 -24.04 -3.16 11.36
C ALA A 247 -22.87 -3.82 12.12
N LEU A 248 -21.65 -3.82 11.56
CA LEU A 248 -20.51 -4.46 12.21
C LEU A 248 -20.04 -3.66 13.44
N PRO A 249 -19.57 -4.33 14.52
CA PRO A 249 -19.05 -3.69 15.73
C PRO A 249 -17.61 -3.19 15.51
N MET A 250 -17.44 -2.31 14.53
CA MET A 250 -16.13 -1.80 14.08
C MET A 250 -16.01 -0.29 14.33
N SER A 251 -14.77 0.16 14.46
CA SER A 251 -14.43 1.60 14.44
C SER A 251 -14.84 2.26 13.11
N ARG A 252 -14.95 3.60 13.08
CA ARG A 252 -15.20 4.35 11.84
C ARG A 252 -14.15 4.01 10.77
N ALA A 253 -12.87 4.05 11.11
CA ALA A 253 -11.78 3.67 10.21
C ALA A 253 -11.93 2.23 9.71
N GLY A 254 -12.24 1.29 10.60
CA GLY A 254 -12.49 -0.10 10.24
C GLY A 254 -13.65 -0.27 9.24
N LYS A 255 -14.76 0.46 9.42
CA LYS A 255 -15.90 0.45 8.49
C LYS A 255 -15.55 1.05 7.13
N ILE A 256 -14.77 2.14 7.09
CA ILE A 256 -14.30 2.75 5.84
C ILE A 256 -13.46 1.74 5.05
N ILE A 257 -12.53 1.06 5.73
CA ILE A 257 -11.69 0.01 5.14
C ILE A 257 -12.54 -1.17 4.67
N ALA A 258 -13.53 -1.61 5.44
CA ALA A 258 -14.42 -2.70 5.05
C ALA A 258 -15.27 -2.36 3.81
N LYS A 259 -15.79 -1.13 3.70
CA LYS A 259 -16.53 -0.67 2.50
C LYS A 259 -15.62 -0.64 1.26
N ALA A 260 -14.39 -0.19 1.41
CA ALA A 260 -13.40 -0.23 0.35
C ALA A 260 -13.00 -1.66 -0.04
N ALA A 261 -12.85 -2.54 0.95
CA ALA A 261 -12.62 -3.96 0.74
C ALA A 261 -13.78 -4.65 0.02
N GLN A 262 -15.03 -4.18 0.13
CA GLN A 262 -16.14 -4.67 -0.71
C GLN A 262 -16.06 -4.15 -2.14
N ARG A 263 -15.84 -2.83 -2.27
CA ARG A 263 -15.96 -2.13 -3.56
C ARG A 263 -14.75 -2.32 -4.47
N TYR A 264 -13.54 -2.24 -3.94
CA TYR A 264 -12.29 -2.30 -4.71
C TYR A 264 -11.45 -3.54 -4.37
N GLY A 265 -11.70 -4.13 -3.20
CA GLY A 265 -10.99 -5.32 -2.74
C GLY A 265 -9.55 -5.06 -2.30
N PHE A 266 -8.85 -6.16 -2.10
CA PHE A 266 -7.44 -6.22 -1.80
C PHE A 266 -6.66 -6.77 -2.99
N VAL A 267 -5.38 -6.41 -3.05
CA VAL A 267 -4.38 -7.05 -3.90
C VAL A 267 -3.20 -7.45 -3.05
N ILE A 268 -2.78 -8.71 -3.15
CA ILE A 268 -1.62 -9.20 -2.41
C ILE A 268 -0.37 -8.63 -3.09
N TRP A 269 0.37 -7.76 -2.42
CA TRP A 269 1.50 -7.06 -3.05
C TRP A 269 2.88 -7.48 -2.54
N ASP A 270 2.93 -8.27 -1.47
CA ASP A 270 4.16 -8.63 -0.78
C ASP A 270 3.90 -9.76 0.24
N LYS A 271 4.98 -10.33 0.77
CA LYS A 271 4.95 -11.14 1.99
C LYS A 271 5.52 -10.39 3.18
N ALA A 272 5.15 -10.81 4.38
CA ALA A 272 5.53 -10.15 5.63
C ALA A 272 5.57 -11.15 6.81
N GLY A 273 6.02 -10.70 7.99
CA GLY A 273 5.99 -11.52 9.21
C GLY A 273 4.61 -11.68 9.85
N ALA A 274 3.64 -10.86 9.43
CA ALA A 274 2.24 -10.92 9.84
C ALA A 274 1.35 -10.41 8.70
N ILE A 275 0.08 -10.81 8.68
CA ILE A 275 -0.87 -10.24 7.72
C ILE A 275 -1.03 -8.75 8.04
N SER A 276 -0.81 -7.89 7.03
CA SER A 276 -0.88 -6.45 7.24
C SER A 276 -1.34 -5.70 5.99
N ILE A 277 -2.08 -4.62 6.23
CA ILE A 277 -2.29 -3.54 5.27
C ILE A 277 -1.48 -2.33 5.70
N ARG A 278 -1.31 -1.36 4.82
CA ARG A 278 -0.45 -0.20 5.07
C ARG A 278 -1.25 1.08 4.95
N ALA A 279 -1.14 1.94 5.94
CA ALA A 279 -1.57 3.33 5.84
C ALA A 279 -0.34 4.21 5.58
N GLN A 280 -0.48 5.33 4.87
CA GLN A 280 0.63 6.20 4.52
C GLN A 280 1.48 6.55 5.74
N ASN A 281 2.79 6.38 5.65
CA ASN A 281 3.65 6.55 6.82
C ASN A 281 3.44 7.90 7.51
N VAL A 282 3.34 7.89 8.84
CA VAL A 282 3.20 9.08 9.71
C VAL A 282 4.21 10.18 9.38
N THR A 283 5.41 9.80 8.93
CA THR A 283 6.50 10.68 8.54
C THR A 283 6.11 11.63 7.40
N SER A 284 5.20 11.21 6.49
CA SER A 284 4.65 12.10 5.45
C SER A 284 3.88 13.29 6.00
N TYR A 285 3.40 13.21 7.24
CA TYR A 285 2.63 14.25 7.91
C TYR A 285 3.52 15.04 8.87
N THR A 286 4.30 14.35 9.71
CA THR A 286 5.08 15.00 10.76
C THR A 286 6.25 15.81 10.24
N LEU A 287 6.87 15.43 9.12
CA LEU A 287 7.94 16.21 8.49
C LEU A 287 7.48 17.52 7.87
N VAL A 288 6.17 17.68 7.62
CA VAL A 288 5.58 18.94 7.15
C VAL A 288 4.86 19.69 8.27
N GLY A 289 5.18 19.37 9.54
CA GLY A 289 4.66 20.06 10.72
C GLY A 289 3.22 19.70 11.11
N LYS A 290 2.62 18.65 10.51
CA LYS A 290 1.31 18.15 10.91
C LYS A 290 1.44 17.15 12.06
N PRO A 291 0.45 17.02 12.95
CA PRO A 291 0.44 15.96 13.96
C PRO A 291 0.33 14.57 13.31
N ASP A 292 0.68 13.52 14.07
CA ASP A 292 0.34 12.15 13.69
C ASP A 292 -1.19 12.03 13.56
N PRO A 293 -1.73 11.69 12.38
CA PRO A 293 -3.17 11.64 12.17
C PRO A 293 -3.81 10.38 12.75
N TYR A 294 -3.05 9.29 12.95
CA TYR A 294 -3.62 7.98 13.24
C TYR A 294 -4.22 7.81 14.63
N PRO A 295 -3.68 8.37 15.72
CA PRO A 295 -4.31 8.28 17.03
C PRO A 295 -5.77 8.76 17.02
N ALA A 296 -6.04 9.94 16.44
CA ALA A 296 -7.40 10.45 16.34
C ALA A 296 -8.27 9.62 15.37
N LEU A 297 -7.75 9.28 14.18
CA LEU A 297 -8.49 8.51 13.17
C LEU A 297 -8.83 7.08 13.63
N PHE A 298 -8.00 6.48 14.48
CA PHE A 298 -8.20 5.15 15.04
C PHE A 298 -8.94 5.16 16.38
N ASN A 299 -9.46 6.31 16.81
CA ASN A 299 -10.12 6.49 18.09
C ASN A 299 -9.23 6.00 19.26
N TYR A 300 -7.95 6.34 19.19
CA TYR A 300 -6.87 5.99 20.12
C TYR A 300 -6.67 4.50 20.35
N LYS A 301 -7.23 3.65 19.48
CA LYS A 301 -6.94 2.22 19.48
C LYS A 301 -5.55 1.98 18.88
N PRO A 302 -4.82 0.96 19.37
CA PRO A 302 -3.65 0.50 18.67
C PRO A 302 -4.02 0.01 17.27
N SER A 303 -3.10 0.14 16.31
CA SER A 303 -3.37 -0.14 14.89
C SER A 303 -3.88 -1.55 14.62
N TYR A 304 -3.44 -2.54 15.40
CA TYR A 304 -3.85 -3.94 15.27
C TYR A 304 -5.30 -4.21 15.73
N GLU A 305 -5.94 -3.28 16.45
CA GLU A 305 -7.35 -3.41 16.87
C GLU A 305 -8.34 -2.71 15.95
N VAL A 306 -7.87 -1.87 15.03
CA VAL A 306 -8.74 -1.06 14.16
C VAL A 306 -9.68 -1.93 13.33
N LEU A 307 -9.20 -3.12 12.93
CA LEU A 307 -9.93 -4.10 12.13
C LEU A 307 -10.60 -5.20 12.98
N ASN A 308 -10.65 -5.06 14.31
CA ASN A 308 -11.47 -5.94 15.13
C ASN A 308 -12.94 -5.81 14.70
N GLY A 309 -13.59 -6.95 14.49
CA GLY A 309 -14.95 -7.03 13.92
C GLY A 309 -15.01 -7.15 12.39
N PHE A 310 -13.88 -7.05 11.67
CA PHE A 310 -13.83 -7.34 10.23
C PHE A 310 -14.11 -8.84 9.99
N PRO A 311 -15.08 -9.22 9.14
CA PRO A 311 -15.46 -10.61 8.95
C PRO A 311 -14.55 -11.30 7.93
N TRP A 312 -13.31 -11.61 8.33
CA TRP A 312 -12.31 -12.27 7.47
C TRP A 312 -12.73 -13.65 6.94
N SER A 313 -13.76 -14.28 7.51
CA SER A 313 -14.36 -15.51 6.99
C SER A 313 -15.30 -15.29 5.80
N ARG A 314 -15.66 -14.03 5.50
CA ARG A 314 -16.53 -13.62 4.38
C ARG A 314 -15.73 -13.01 3.23
N LEU A 315 -14.50 -13.47 3.03
CA LEU A 315 -13.70 -13.06 1.87
C LEU A 315 -14.12 -13.85 0.62
N GLN A 316 -13.98 -13.20 -0.54
CA GLN A 316 -14.24 -13.77 -1.85
C GLN A 316 -13.00 -13.56 -2.74
N PHE A 317 -12.32 -14.63 -3.11
CA PHE A 317 -11.16 -14.57 -3.99
C PHE A 317 -11.59 -14.54 -5.46
N LEU A 318 -10.96 -13.67 -6.24
CA LEU A 318 -11.24 -13.52 -7.67
C LEU A 318 -10.38 -14.49 -8.49
N PRO A 319 -10.74 -14.79 -9.75
CA PRO A 319 -9.97 -15.67 -10.61
C PRO A 319 -8.50 -15.26 -10.74
N MET A 320 -7.62 -16.22 -11.02
CA MET A 320 -6.24 -15.92 -11.40
C MET A 320 -6.22 -14.94 -12.57
N ASN A 321 -5.32 -13.97 -12.51
CA ASN A 321 -5.17 -12.91 -13.49
C ASN A 321 -6.43 -12.05 -13.70
N TYR A 322 -7.27 -11.90 -12.66
CA TYR A 322 -8.52 -11.15 -12.75
C TYR A 322 -8.29 -9.71 -13.21
N ARG A 323 -8.90 -9.35 -14.34
CA ARG A 323 -8.94 -7.99 -14.88
C ARG A 323 -10.36 -7.47 -14.75
N VAL A 324 -10.51 -6.28 -14.15
CA VAL A 324 -11.81 -5.61 -14.16
C VAL A 324 -12.06 -5.17 -15.59
N GLN A 325 -13.11 -5.74 -16.20
CA GLN A 325 -13.54 -5.41 -17.55
C GLN A 325 -13.83 -3.91 -17.70
#